data_AF-A0AAW8KQ89-F1
#
_entry.id   AF-A0AAW8KQ89-F1
#
_cell.length_a   1.000
_cell.length_b   1.000
_cell.length_c   1.000
_cell.angle_alpha   90.00
_cell.angle_beta   90.00
_cell.angle_gamma   90.00
#
_symmetry.space_group_name_H-M   'P 1'
#
loop_
_entity.id
_entity.type
_entity.pdbx_description
1 polymer ?
#
loop_
_entity_poly.entity_id
_entity_poly.type
_entity_poly.pdbx_seq_one_letter_code
_entity_poly.pdbx_strand_id
1 'polypeptide(L)'
;MNNTQSAAMPLVENEQVNLLDSIVEESRIARNEEEHSRAKSLIGELAKEVMAGTITVSENMTLSIDKRIAEIDALISSQLSQIMHNEQFQKIESTWR
;
A
#
# COMPACT_ATOMS: atom_id res chain seq x y z
N MET A 1 32.70 -28.08 33.58
CA MET A 1 32.43 -26.63 33.54
C MET A 1 33.02 -26.11 32.24
N ASN A 2 32.33 -25.59 31.24
CA ASN A 2 30.92 -25.32 30.99
C ASN A 2 30.69 -25.50 29.48
N ASN A 3 29.69 -26.29 29.11
CA ASN A 3 29.08 -26.25 27.78
C ASN A 3 28.29 -24.94 27.68
N THR A 4 28.74 -23.99 26.89
CA THR A 4 27.88 -22.92 26.36
C THR A 4 27.57 -23.23 24.92
N GLN A 5 26.55 -24.07 24.74
CA GLN A 5 25.85 -24.20 23.48
C GLN A 5 25.06 -22.91 23.28
N SER A 6 25.56 -22.00 22.44
CA SER A 6 24.73 -20.92 21.90
C SER A 6 23.58 -21.56 21.14
N ALA A 7 22.38 -21.47 21.71
CA ALA A 7 21.14 -21.75 21.01
C ALA A 7 21.02 -20.74 19.87
N ALA A 8 21.20 -21.21 18.63
CA ALA A 8 20.74 -20.48 17.46
C ALA A 8 19.21 -20.38 17.55
N MET A 9 18.70 -19.17 17.75
CA MET A 9 17.28 -18.88 17.61
C MET A 9 16.88 -19.13 16.14
N PRO A 10 15.71 -19.72 15.87
CA PRO A 10 15.24 -19.86 14.50
C PRO A 10 14.92 -18.46 13.94
N LEU A 11 15.42 -18.22 12.72
CA LEU A 11 15.18 -17.04 11.91
C LEU A 11 13.69 -16.99 11.50
N VAL A 12 12.86 -16.22 12.20
CA VAL A 12 11.45 -16.01 11.84
C VAL A 12 11.28 -14.95 10.73
N GLU A 13 12.38 -14.44 10.16
CA GLU A 13 12.36 -13.31 9.23
C GLU A 13 12.08 -13.69 7.76
N ASN A 14 12.10 -14.99 7.41
CA ASN A 14 11.98 -15.45 6.01
C ASN A 14 10.58 -15.92 5.57
N GLU A 15 9.67 -16.18 6.51
CA GLU A 15 8.40 -16.85 6.17
C GLU A 15 7.39 -15.89 5.53
N GLN A 16 7.34 -14.64 6.01
CA GLN A 16 6.45 -13.60 5.47
C GLN A 16 6.87 -13.13 4.08
N VAL A 17 8.18 -13.02 3.82
CA VAL A 17 8.71 -12.66 2.49
C VAL A 17 8.32 -13.72 1.47
N ASN A 18 8.42 -15.00 1.86
CA ASN A 18 8.09 -16.15 1.01
C ASN A 18 6.58 -16.25 0.70
N LEU A 19 5.72 -15.96 1.68
CA LEU A 19 4.27 -15.98 1.47
C LEU A 19 3.81 -14.93 0.45
N LEU A 20 4.32 -13.69 0.56
CA LEU A 20 3.96 -12.64 -0.40
C LEU A 20 4.42 -12.98 -1.82
N ASP A 21 5.61 -13.56 -1.97
CA ASP A 21 6.10 -14.04 -3.27
C ASP A 21 5.20 -15.15 -3.82
N SER A 22 4.79 -16.10 -2.98
CA SER A 22 3.87 -17.19 -3.38
C SER A 22 2.51 -16.66 -3.86
N ILE A 23 1.96 -15.64 -3.20
CA ILE A 23 0.68 -15.02 -3.59
C ILE A 23 0.80 -14.33 -4.96
N VAL A 24 1.90 -13.61 -5.21
CA VAL A 24 2.11 -12.93 -6.49
C VAL A 24 2.23 -13.94 -7.63
N GLU A 25 2.98 -15.02 -7.44
CA GLU A 25 3.11 -16.11 -8.41
C GLU A 25 1.75 -16.79 -8.71
N GLU A 26 0.97 -17.11 -7.68
CA GLU A 26 -0.35 -17.74 -7.84
C GLU A 26 -1.35 -16.82 -8.55
N SER A 27 -1.27 -15.51 -8.28
CA SER A 27 -2.15 -14.52 -8.89
C SER A 27 -1.95 -14.37 -10.40
N ARG A 28 -0.78 -14.78 -10.94
CA ARG A 28 -0.40 -14.67 -12.36
C ARG A 28 -0.53 -13.24 -12.92
N ILE A 29 -0.39 -12.24 -12.06
CA ILE A 29 -0.57 -10.82 -12.42
C ILE A 29 0.70 -10.27 -13.10
N ALA A 30 1.87 -10.83 -12.80
CA ALA A 30 3.16 -10.36 -13.30
C ALA A 30 3.69 -11.22 -14.46
N ARG A 31 4.16 -10.57 -15.52
CA ARG A 31 4.79 -11.21 -16.69
C ARG A 31 6.30 -11.00 -16.74
N ASN A 32 6.82 -10.10 -15.91
CA ASN A 32 8.24 -9.79 -15.78
C ASN A 32 8.57 -9.42 -14.32
N GLU A 33 9.85 -9.33 -14.01
CA GLU A 33 10.36 -9.08 -12.65
C GLU A 33 9.92 -7.72 -12.08
N GLU A 34 9.84 -6.68 -12.92
CA GLU A 34 9.40 -5.35 -12.48
C GLU A 34 7.92 -5.37 -12.07
N GLU A 35 7.08 -6.03 -12.87
CA GLU A 35 5.67 -6.26 -12.55
C GLU A 35 5.51 -7.12 -11.29
N HIS A 36 6.38 -8.11 -11.09
CA HIS A 36 6.35 -8.96 -9.90
C HIS A 36 6.66 -8.16 -8.64
N SER A 37 7.75 -7.40 -8.64
CA SER A 37 8.14 -6.50 -7.54
C SER A 37 7.05 -5.46 -7.24
N ARG A 38 6.43 -4.91 -8.28
CA ARG A 38 5.30 -3.97 -8.14
C ARG A 38 4.08 -4.66 -7.53
N ALA A 39 3.69 -5.83 -8.01
CA ALA A 39 2.55 -6.58 -7.48
C ALA A 39 2.76 -6.95 -6.01
N LYS A 40 3.96 -7.42 -5.65
CA LYS A 40 4.36 -7.68 -4.26
C LYS A 40 4.21 -6.46 -3.38
N SER A 41 4.66 -5.31 -3.85
CA SER A 41 4.57 -4.04 -3.12
C SER A 41 3.10 -3.63 -2.89
N LEU A 42 2.25 -3.75 -3.91
CA LEU A 42 0.83 -3.41 -3.81
C LEU A 42 0.07 -4.33 -2.85
N ILE A 43 0.27 -5.64 -2.96
CA ILE A 43 -0.36 -6.64 -2.08
C ILE A 43 0.13 -6.46 -0.64
N GLY A 44 1.42 -6.21 -0.46
CA GLY A 44 2.02 -5.93 0.85
C GLY A 44 1.42 -4.68 1.50
N GLU A 45 1.20 -3.61 0.74
CA GLU A 45 0.59 -2.40 1.28
C GLU A 45 -0.89 -2.59 1.63
N LEU A 46 -1.64 -3.27 0.77
CA LEU A 46 -3.03 -3.65 1.05
C LEU A 46 -3.13 -4.47 2.35
N ALA A 47 -2.26 -5.45 2.54
CA ALA A 47 -2.22 -6.25 3.76
C ALA A 47 -1.96 -5.40 5.00
N LYS A 48 -1.02 -4.44 4.93
CA LYS A 48 -0.77 -3.51 6.04
C LYS A 48 -1.98 -2.63 6.35
N GLU A 49 -2.64 -2.07 5.34
CA GLU A 49 -3.83 -1.23 5.54
C GLU A 49 -5.00 -2.02 6.15
N VAL A 50 -5.17 -3.27 5.76
CA VAL A 50 -6.13 -4.19 6.37
C VAL A 50 -5.77 -4.47 7.83
N MET A 51 -4.50 -4.76 8.13
CA MET A 51 -4.03 -4.99 9.50
C MET A 51 -4.14 -3.74 10.39
N ALA A 52 -3.97 -2.55 9.81
CA ALA A 52 -4.17 -1.28 10.49
C ALA A 52 -5.65 -0.95 10.76
N GLY A 53 -6.58 -1.73 10.20
CA GLY A 53 -8.03 -1.49 10.32
C GLY A 53 -8.54 -0.37 9.41
N THR A 54 -7.69 0.16 8.52
CA THR A 54 -8.05 1.20 7.54
C THR A 54 -8.98 0.65 6.46
N ILE A 55 -8.75 -0.60 6.03
CA ILE A 55 -9.62 -1.33 5.11
C ILE A 55 -10.30 -2.45 5.88
N THR A 56 -11.63 -2.45 5.90
CA THR A 56 -12.41 -3.53 6.50
C THR A 56 -12.57 -4.68 5.51
N VAL A 57 -12.11 -5.87 5.87
CA VAL A 57 -12.35 -7.08 5.08
C VAL A 57 -13.85 -7.37 5.09
N SER A 58 -14.46 -7.43 3.91
CA SER A 58 -15.85 -7.81 3.72
C SER A 58 -15.99 -8.86 2.62
N GLU A 59 -17.18 -9.47 2.54
CA GLU A 59 -17.51 -10.45 1.49
C GLU A 59 -17.33 -9.87 0.08
N ASN A 60 -17.45 -8.54 -0.07
CA ASN A 60 -17.14 -7.82 -1.31
C ASN A 60 -15.95 -6.87 -1.12
N MET A 61 -14.75 -7.43 -1.27
CA MET A 61 -13.49 -6.68 -1.18
C MET A 61 -13.42 -5.56 -2.22
N THR A 62 -13.90 -5.78 -3.44
CA THR A 62 -13.90 -4.75 -4.51
C THR A 62 -14.66 -3.50 -4.07
N LEU A 63 -15.85 -3.67 -3.51
CA LEU A 63 -16.64 -2.55 -2.98
C LEU A 63 -15.92 -1.82 -1.83
N SER A 64 -15.16 -2.56 -1.03
CA SER A 64 -14.40 -1.97 0.10
C SER A 64 -13.23 -1.12 -0.41
N ILE A 65 -12.56 -1.59 -1.46
CA ILE A 65 -11.49 -0.85 -2.15
C ILE A 65 -12.08 0.39 -2.85
N ASP A 66 -13.20 0.25 -3.56
CA ASP A 66 -13.85 1.39 -4.25
C ASP A 66 -14.24 2.50 -3.28
N LYS A 67 -14.77 2.15 -2.10
CA LYS A 67 -15.05 3.12 -1.03
C LYS A 67 -13.78 3.82 -0.56
N ARG A 68 -12.70 3.06 -0.36
CA ARG A 68 -11.42 3.61 0.09
C ARG A 68 -10.83 4.58 -0.95
N ILE A 69 -10.95 4.27 -2.23
CA ILE A 69 -10.56 5.17 -3.33
C ILE A 69 -11.37 6.47 -3.27
N ALA A 70 -12.69 6.39 -3.12
CA ALA A 70 -13.54 7.57 -3.03
C ALA A 70 -13.20 8.49 -1.83
N GLU A 71 -12.82 7.89 -0.69
CA GLU A 71 -12.33 8.65 0.48
C GLU A 71 -11.03 9.39 0.18
N ILE A 72 -10.07 8.71 -0.46
CA ILE A 72 -8.78 9.29 -0.87
C ILE A 72 -9.02 10.44 -1.86
N ASP A 73 -9.88 10.24 -2.86
CA ASP A 73 -10.22 11.25 -3.85
C ASP A 73 -10.85 12.49 -3.20
N ALA A 74 -11.72 12.30 -2.21
CA ALA A 74 -12.31 13.40 -1.46
C ALA A 74 -11.27 14.20 -0.65
N LEU A 75 -10.31 13.51 -0.01
CA LEU A 75 -9.21 14.13 0.73
C LEU A 75 -8.31 14.95 -0.20
N ILE A 76 -7.88 14.35 -1.31
CA ILE A 76 -7.03 15.03 -2.31
C ILE A 76 -7.78 16.21 -2.92
N SER A 77 -9.05 16.03 -3.30
CA SER A 77 -9.87 17.11 -3.89
C SER A 77 -10.07 18.27 -2.93
N SER A 78 -10.28 18.00 -1.64
CA SER A 78 -10.39 19.03 -0.60
C SER A 78 -9.09 19.82 -0.46
N GLN A 79 -7.96 19.12 -0.36
CA GLN A 79 -6.65 19.76 -0.25
C GLN A 79 -6.32 20.58 -1.50
N LEU A 80 -6.54 20.01 -2.69
CA LEU A 80 -6.31 20.68 -3.95
C LEU A 80 -7.21 21.92 -4.08
N SER A 81 -8.49 21.82 -3.68
CA SER A 81 -9.41 22.95 -3.68
C SER A 81 -8.89 24.09 -2.81
N GLN A 82 -8.36 23.82 -1.62
CA GLN A 82 -7.77 24.85 -0.75
C GLN A 82 -6.57 25.54 -1.40
N ILE A 83 -5.71 24.78 -2.10
CA ILE A 83 -4.55 25.32 -2.80
C ILE A 83 -5.00 26.20 -3.99
N MET A 84 -5.92 25.70 -4.81
CA MET A 84 -6.40 26.40 -6.02
C MET A 84 -7.19 27.67 -5.70
N HIS A 85 -7.89 27.71 -4.56
CA HIS A 85 -8.66 28.89 -4.13
C HIS A 85 -7.83 29.87 -3.28
N ASN A 86 -6.52 29.65 -3.14
CA ASN A 86 -5.66 30.59 -2.46
C ASN A 86 -5.44 31.85 -3.32
N GLU A 87 -5.67 33.04 -2.75
CA GLU A 87 -5.56 34.31 -3.48
C GLU A 87 -4.18 34.52 -4.14
N GLN A 88 -3.10 34.10 -3.48
CA GLN A 88 -1.75 34.23 -4.03
C GLN A 88 -1.56 33.33 -5.25
N PHE A 89 -2.08 32.10 -5.17
CA PHE A 89 -2.03 31.15 -6.27
C PHE A 89 -2.86 31.65 -7.47
N GLN A 90 -4.09 32.12 -7.22
CA GLN A 90 -4.97 32.67 -8.26
C GLN A 90 -4.38 33.89 -8.96
N LYS A 91 -3.71 34.78 -8.22
CA LYS A 91 -3.04 35.94 -8.81
C LYS A 91 -1.95 35.53 -9.79
N ILE A 92 -1.16 34.51 -9.47
CA ILE A 92 -0.13 33.98 -10.36
C ILE A 92 -0.77 33.27 -11.56
N GLU A 93 -1.77 32.41 -11.35
CA GLU A 93 -2.48 31.71 -12.43
C GLU A 93 -3.10 32.69 -13.44
N SER A 94 -3.68 33.79 -12.96
CA SER A 94 -4.28 34.83 -13.82
C SER A 94 -3.27 35.55 -14.71
N THR A 95 -1.96 35.45 -14.40
CA THR A 95 -0.89 36.03 -15.22
C THR A 95 -0.45 35.08 -16.34
N TRP A 96 -0.82 33.79 -16.27
CA TRP A 96 -0.41 32.75 -17.23
C TRP A 96 -1.53 32.32 -18.18
N ARG A 97 -2.79 32.60 -17.83
CA ARG A 97 -3.94 32.47 -18.74
C ARG A 97 -4.06 33.72 -19.62
#